data_AF-A0A6P0VRQ8-F1
#
_entry.id   AF-A0A6P0VRQ8-F1
#
_cell.length_a   1.000
_cell.length_b   1.000
_cell.length_c   1.000
_cell.angle_alpha   90.00
_cell.angle_beta   90.00
_cell.angle_gamma   90.00
#
_symmetry.space_group_name_H-M   'P 1'
#
loop_
_entity.id
_entity.type
_entity.pdbx_description
1 polymer ?
#
loop_
_entity_poly.entity_id
_entity_poly.type
_entity_poly.pdbx_seq_one_letter_code
_entity_poly.pdbx_strand_id
1 'polypeptide(L)' 'MTEAFNGQEFQEKMASVSPDLIIANTDLWQQSDVLKTLRFEKGMENVLFILLAGNRELGVGRVSQG' A
#
# COMPACT_ATOMS: atom_id res chain seq x y z
N MET A 1 -15.15 4.06 8.36
CA MET A 1 -13.70 4.14 8.07
C MET A 1 -13.01 3.13 8.96
N THR A 2 -12.17 2.26 8.40
CA THR A 2 -11.43 1.24 9.16
C THR A 2 -9.94 1.38 8.84
N GLU A 3 -9.09 0.99 9.78
CA GLU A 3 -7.64 1.07 9.67
C GLU A 3 -7.05 -0.33 9.85
N ALA A 4 -5.96 -0.63 9.17
CA ALA A 4 -5.21 -1.88 9.33
C ALA A 4 -3.73 -1.55 9.46
N PHE A 5 -3.07 -2.12 10.46
CA PHE A 5 -1.67 -1.79 10.78
C PHE A 5 -0.67 -2.80 10.19
N ASN A 6 -1.15 -3.93 9.70
CA ASN A 6 -0.36 -4.98 9.08
C ASN A 6 -1.13 -5.68 7.97
N GLY A 7 -0.45 -6.53 7.19
CA GLY A 7 -1.03 -7.22 6.04
C GLY A 7 -2.16 -8.20 6.40
N GLN A 8 -2.09 -8.87 7.56
CA GLN A 8 -3.10 -9.83 7.99
C GLN A 8 -4.41 -9.12 8.34
N GLU A 9 -4.36 -8.08 9.16
CA GLU A 9 -5.54 -7.25 9.49
C GLU A 9 -6.17 -6.66 8.23
N PHE A 10 -5.34 -6.26 7.28
CA PHE A 10 -5.82 -5.73 6.01
C PHE A 10 -6.60 -6.79 5.23
N GLN A 11 -6.11 -8.03 5.12
CA GLN A 11 -6.84 -9.12 4.47
C GLN A 11 -8.19 -9.42 5.13
N GLU A 12 -8.21 -9.56 6.45
CA GLU A 12 -9.44 -9.86 7.20
C GLU A 12 -10.50 -8.76 7.01
N LYS A 13 -10.07 -7.49 7.06
CA LYS A 13 -10.98 -6.34 6.91
C LYS A 13 -11.42 -6.13 5.46
N MET A 14 -10.57 -6.45 4.48
CA MET A 14 -10.91 -6.32 3.06
C MET A 14 -12.13 -7.16 2.69
N ALA A 15 -12.17 -8.41 3.15
CA ALA A 15 -13.31 -9.30 2.92
C ALA A 15 -14.58 -8.84 3.65
N SER A 16 -14.45 -8.24 4.84
CA SER A 16 -15.61 -7.82 5.64
C SER A 16 -16.18 -6.46 5.24
N VAL A 17 -15.35 -5.53 4.77
CA VAL A 17 -15.72 -4.12 4.61
C VAL A 17 -15.96 -3.74 3.17
N SER A 18 -15.45 -4.51 2.19
CA SER A 18 -15.62 -4.29 0.75
C SER A 18 -15.43 -2.81 0.34
N PRO A 19 -14.25 -2.22 0.61
CA PRO A 19 -14.06 -0.78 0.48
C PRO A 19 -13.96 -0.33 -0.99
N ASP A 20 -14.54 0.83 -1.31
CA ASP A 20 -14.35 1.49 -2.62
C ASP A 20 -13.04 2.30 -2.71
N LEU A 21 -12.42 2.63 -1.57
CA LEU A 21 -11.20 3.42 -1.48
C LEU A 21 -10.24 2.81 -0.44
N ILE A 22 -8.98 2.63 -0.85
CA ILE A 22 -7.89 2.18 0.01
C ILE A 22 -6.75 3.19 -0.04
N ILE A 23 -6.31 3.62 1.14
CA ILE A 23 -5.16 4.51 1.32
C ILE A 23 -4.10 3.74 2.10
N ALA A 24 -2.89 3.63 1.54
CA ALA A 24 -1.82 2.84 2.14
C ALA A 24 -0.46 3.56 2.02
N ASN A 25 0.40 3.39 3.01
CA ASN A 25 1.80 3.80 2.92
C ASN A 25 2.56 2.89 1.95
N THR A 26 3.43 3.45 1.11
CA THR A 26 4.30 2.70 0.21
C THR A 26 5.17 1.66 0.91
N ASP A 27 5.58 1.86 2.15
CA ASP A 27 6.38 0.88 2.89
C ASP A 27 5.59 -0.40 3.17
N LEU A 28 4.31 -0.25 3.52
CA LEU A 28 3.37 -1.37 3.65
C LEU A 28 3.09 -1.98 2.27
N TRP A 29 3.03 -1.16 1.22
CA TRP A 29 2.76 -1.59 -0.14
C TRP A 29 3.87 -2.44 -0.77
N GLN A 30 5.14 -2.07 -0.54
CA GLN A 30 6.27 -2.83 -1.08
C GLN A 30 6.47 -4.17 -0.38
N GLN A 31 6.10 -4.25 0.90
CA GLN A 31 6.27 -5.45 1.72
C GLN A 31 5.07 -6.41 1.62
N SER A 32 3.90 -5.93 1.19
CA SER A 32 2.66 -6.70 1.20
C SER A 32 2.32 -7.27 -0.17
N ASP A 33 2.47 -8.59 -0.33
CA ASP A 33 1.96 -9.32 -1.50
C ASP A 33 0.44 -9.20 -1.65
N VAL A 34 -0.27 -8.87 -0.57
CA VAL A 34 -1.73 -8.75 -0.54
C VAL A 34 -2.26 -7.77 -1.58
N LEU A 35 -1.52 -6.70 -1.86
CA LEU A 35 -1.96 -5.67 -2.80
C LEU A 35 -1.69 -6.08 -4.25
N LYS A 36 -0.69 -6.94 -4.48
CA LYS A 36 -0.46 -7.57 -5.80
C LYS A 36 -1.52 -8.60 -6.11
N THR A 37 -2.04 -9.29 -5.10
CA THR A 37 -3.13 -10.27 -5.26
C THR A 37 -4.48 -9.59 -5.40
N LEU A 38 -4.64 -8.39 -4.83
CA LEU A 38 -5.93 -7.72 -4.76
C LEU A 38 -6.53 -7.35 -6.11
N ARG A 39 -5.70 -7.04 -7.10
CA ARG A 39 -6.13 -6.81 -8.50
C ARG A 39 -6.72 -8.05 -9.18
N PHE A 40 -6.58 -9.22 -8.57
CA PHE A 40 -7.14 -10.49 -9.04
C PHE A 40 -8.33 -10.96 -8.19
N GLU A 41 -8.62 -10.28 -7.08
CA GLU A 41 -9.77 -10.59 -6.24
C GLU A 41 -11.06 -10.10 -6.89
N LYS A 42 -12.06 -10.99 -6.95
CA LYS A 42 -13.36 -10.69 -7.55
C LYS A 42 -14.14 -9.75 -6.64
N GLY A 43 -14.65 -8.65 -7.19
CA GLY A 43 -15.32 -7.59 -6.44
C GLY A 43 -14.41 -6.43 -6.07
N MET A 44 -13.11 -6.51 -6.40
CA MET A 44 -12.14 -5.44 -6.17
C MET A 44 -11.82 -4.64 -7.45
N GLU A 45 -12.53 -4.92 -8.55
CA GLU A 45 -12.32 -4.25 -9.85
C GLU A 45 -12.55 -2.72 -9.84
N ASN A 46 -13.35 -2.21 -8.91
CA ASN A 46 -13.74 -0.79 -8.85
C ASN A 46 -13.15 -0.04 -7.65
N VAL A 47 -12.10 -0.57 -7.02
CA VAL A 47 -11.50 0.03 -5.84
C VAL A 47 -10.42 1.05 -6.24
N LEU A 48 -10.53 2.27 -5.71
CA LEU A 48 -9.52 3.30 -5.88
C LEU A 48 -8.38 3.10 -4.88
N PHE A 49 -7.14 3.13 -5.35
CA PHE A 49 -5.95 2.98 -4.52
C PHE A 49 -5.13 4.26 -4.50
N ILE A 50 -4.82 4.75 -3.31
CA ILE A 50 -3.94 5.90 -3.08
C ILE A 50 -2.73 5.45 -2.27
N LEU A 51 -1.53 5.69 -2.83
CA LEU A 51 -0.26 5.39 -2.19
C LEU A 51 0.35 6.64 -1.59
N LEU A 52 0.60 6.59 -0.29
CA LEU A 52 1.34 7.61 0.43
C LEU A 52 2.81 7.23 0.45
N ALA A 53 3.60 7.85 -0.42
CA ALA A 53 5.05 7.73 -0.38
C ALA A 53 5.61 8.70 0.65
N GLY A 54 6.48 8.21 1.55
CA GLY A 54 7.35 9.11 2.29
C GLY A 54 8.24 9.89 1.32
N ASN A 55 8.55 11.15 1.63
CA ASN A 55 9.59 11.88 0.91
C ASN A 55 10.90 11.12 1.08
N ARG A 56 11.26 10.31 0.08
CA ARG A 56 12.63 9.78 -0.01
C ARG A 56 13.49 10.99 -0.31
N GLU A 57 14.22 11.48 0.68
CA GLU A 57 15.27 12.46 0.45
C GLU A 57 16.13 11.90 -0.68
N LEU A 58 16.13 12.58 -1.82
CA LEU A 58 17.03 12.29 -2.92
C LEU A 58 18.42 12.41 -2.33
N GLY A 59 19.08 11.27 -2.10
CA GLY A 59 20.41 11.21 -1.54
C GLY A 59 21.29 12.17 -2.31
N VAL A 60 21.72 13.25 -1.64
CA VAL A 60 22.70 14.19 -2.17
C VAL A 60 23.90 13.34 -2.57
N GLY A 61 24.16 13.26 -3.88
CA GLY A 61 25.30 12.52 -4.40
C GLY A 61 26.54 12.96 -3.65
N ARG A 62 27.16 12.02 -2.93
CA ARG A 62 28.52 12.23 -2.44
C ARG A 62 29.39 12.38 -3.68
N VAL A 63 29.75 13.62 -4.00
CA VAL A 63 30.90 13.91 -4.84
C VAL A 63 32.11 13.31 -4.13
N SER A 64 32.64 12.20 -4.65
CA SER A 64 33.99 11.76 -4.31
C SER A 64 34.93 12.91 -4.64
N GLN A 65 35.51 13.52 -3.61
CA GLN A 65 36.66 14.39 -3.79
C GLN A 65 37.91 13.53 -3.83
N GLY A 66 38.74 13.76 -4.86
CA GLY A 66 40.20 13.55 -4.85
C GLY A 66 40.66 12.14 -5.12
#